data_AF-A0A2N0VUA9-F1
#
_entry.id   AF-A0A2N0VUA9-F1
#
_cell.length_a   1.000
_cell.length_b   1.000
_cell.length_c   1.000
_cell.angle_alpha   90.00
_cell.angle_beta   90.00
_cell.angle_gamma   90.00
#
_symmetry.space_group_name_H-M   'P 1'
#
loop_
_entity.id
_entity.type
_entity.pdbx_description
1 polymer ?
#
loop_
_entity_poly.entity_id
_entity_poly.type
_entity_poly.pdbx_seq_one_letter_code
_entity_poly.pdbx_strand_id
1 'polypeptide(L)'
;MHTHNVNSKTATTTPPERWGAKDQHVLLPAGEFTRQQAEAVAAAYSNIAIEDDQGTHFRLVLRVFGQMIWRVWNFQPDAGADFNKFIVSNGVRKQ
;
A
#
# COMPACT_ATOMS: atom_id res chain seq x y z
N MET A 1 -47.72 5.84 -17.21
CA MET A 1 -47.13 4.90 -18.19
C MET A 1 -45.80 5.46 -18.64
N HIS A 2 -44.75 4.64 -18.51
CA HIS A 2 -43.43 4.71 -19.16
C HIS A 2 -42.46 5.86 -18.80
N THR A 3 -41.31 5.39 -18.31
CA THR A 3 -40.01 6.04 -18.07
C THR A 3 -39.42 6.68 -19.33
N HIS A 4 -38.36 7.49 -19.20
CA HIS A 4 -37.01 7.20 -19.74
C HIS A 4 -35.98 8.24 -19.25
N ASN A 5 -34.89 7.69 -18.73
CA ASN A 5 -33.60 8.28 -18.37
C ASN A 5 -32.74 8.40 -19.63
N VAL A 6 -31.97 9.49 -19.80
CA VAL A 6 -30.66 9.44 -20.49
C VAL A 6 -29.68 10.49 -19.94
N ASN A 7 -28.60 9.97 -19.37
CA ASN A 7 -27.31 10.62 -19.12
C ASN A 7 -26.62 11.08 -20.42
N SER A 8 -25.65 11.99 -20.27
CA SER A 8 -24.34 12.09 -20.98
C SER A 8 -24.12 13.31 -21.86
N LYS A 9 -23.27 14.24 -21.39
CA LYS A 9 -22.10 14.72 -22.17
C LYS A 9 -20.94 14.98 -21.21
N THR A 10 -19.99 14.05 -21.20
CA THR A 10 -18.66 14.19 -20.62
C THR A 10 -17.84 15.19 -21.45
N ALA A 11 -17.32 16.24 -20.83
CA ALA A 11 -16.23 17.03 -21.36
C ALA A 11 -14.95 16.58 -20.64
N THR A 12 -14.12 15.82 -21.34
CA THR A 12 -12.77 15.44 -20.91
C THR A 12 -11.87 16.67 -21.01
N THR A 13 -11.53 17.26 -19.87
CA THR A 13 -10.41 18.20 -19.78
C THR A 13 -9.29 17.53 -19.00
N THR A 14 -8.32 17.00 -19.74
CA THR A 14 -7.03 16.54 -19.22
C THR A 14 -6.33 17.69 -18.50
N PRO A 15 -5.95 17.56 -17.20
CA PRO A 15 -5.13 18.57 -16.53
C PRO A 15 -3.66 18.50 -17.03
N PRO A 16 -2.94 19.63 -17.09
CA PRO A 16 -1.61 19.67 -17.68
C PRO A 16 -0.60 18.92 -16.80
N GLU A 17 0.10 17.99 -17.44
CA GLU A 17 1.22 17.24 -16.89
C GLU A 17 2.42 18.17 -16.68
N ARG A 18 2.76 18.43 -15.42
CA ARG A 18 4.06 19.00 -15.06
C ARG A 18 4.40 18.64 -13.59
N TRP A 19 5.67 18.25 -13.38
CA TRP A 19 6.39 17.91 -12.14
C TRP A 19 6.18 16.52 -11.50
N GLY A 20 7.19 15.66 -11.69
CA GLY A 20 7.60 14.59 -10.77
C GLY A 20 7.38 13.19 -11.31
N ALA A 21 8.46 12.44 -11.54
CA ALA A 21 8.39 11.01 -11.80
C ALA A 21 7.53 10.34 -10.71
N LYS A 22 6.50 9.59 -11.12
CA LYS A 22 5.65 8.85 -10.18
C LYS A 22 6.52 7.79 -9.51
N ASP A 23 7.01 8.07 -8.30
CA ASP A 23 7.52 7.04 -7.41
C ASP A 23 6.36 6.07 -7.12
N GLN A 24 6.16 5.07 -7.99
CA GLN A 24 5.10 4.07 -7.86
C GLN A 24 5.32 3.25 -6.61
N HIS A 25 4.54 3.45 -5.57
CA HIS A 25 4.67 2.71 -4.30
C HIS A 25 4.50 1.21 -4.56
N VAL A 26 5.42 0.40 -4.03
CA VAL A 26 5.18 -1.03 -3.87
C VAL A 26 4.24 -1.18 -2.68
N LEU A 27 3.04 -1.72 -2.91
CA LEU A 27 1.95 -1.78 -1.93
C LEU A 27 1.44 -3.21 -1.78
N LEU A 28 0.77 -3.47 -0.66
CA LEU A 28 0.09 -4.73 -0.39
C LEU A 28 -1.32 -4.74 -1.03
N PRO A 29 -1.92 -5.93 -1.26
CA PRO A 29 -3.36 -6.03 -1.47
C PRO A 29 -4.13 -5.41 -0.27
N ALA A 30 -5.38 -5.01 -0.45
CA ALA A 30 -6.13 -4.35 0.61
C ALA A 30 -6.35 -5.22 1.86
N GLY A 31 -6.42 -6.54 1.72
CA GLY A 31 -6.65 -7.44 2.84
C GLY A 31 -5.40 -8.15 3.33
N GLU A 32 -5.55 -9.44 3.59
CA GLU A 32 -4.45 -10.35 3.90
C GLU A 32 -3.38 -10.35 2.80
N PHE A 33 -2.15 -10.69 3.16
CA PHE A 33 -1.04 -10.74 2.22
C PHE A 33 -0.17 -11.99 2.39
N THR A 34 0.47 -12.36 1.30
CA THR A 34 1.38 -13.51 1.24
C THR A 34 2.80 -13.12 1.63
N ARG A 35 3.63 -14.11 1.93
CA ARG A 35 5.07 -13.91 2.17
C ARG A 35 5.75 -13.21 1.01
N GLN A 36 5.46 -13.63 -0.22
CA GLN A 36 6.06 -13.04 -1.42
C GLN A 36 5.70 -11.55 -1.57
N GLN A 37 4.46 -11.16 -1.24
CA GLN A 37 4.04 -9.76 -1.25
C GLN A 37 4.75 -8.96 -0.15
N ALA A 38 4.89 -9.53 1.05
CA ALA A 38 5.62 -8.90 2.13
C ALA A 38 7.12 -8.74 1.83
N GLU A 39 7.73 -9.74 1.21
CA GLU A 39 9.13 -9.69 0.76
C GLU A 39 9.32 -8.63 -0.31
N ALA A 40 8.39 -8.47 -1.25
CA ALA A 40 8.46 -7.40 -2.24
C ALA A 40 8.42 -6.01 -1.58
N VAL A 41 7.56 -5.81 -0.58
CA VAL A 41 7.50 -4.55 0.19
C VAL A 41 8.79 -4.35 1.01
N ALA A 42 9.23 -5.34 1.78
CA ALA A 42 10.46 -5.24 2.58
C ALA A 42 11.72 -5.08 1.72
N ALA A 43 11.71 -5.60 0.50
CA ALA A 43 12.76 -5.38 -0.49
C ALA A 43 12.76 -3.92 -0.96
N ALA A 44 11.58 -3.33 -1.21
CA ALA A 44 11.44 -1.98 -1.74
C ALA A 44 11.74 -0.85 -0.73
N TYR A 45 11.50 -1.06 0.58
CA TYR A 45 11.65 -0.02 1.59
C TYR A 45 12.71 -0.38 2.64
N SER A 46 13.59 0.56 2.97
CA SER A 46 14.68 0.37 3.94
C SER A 46 14.18 0.27 5.38
N ASN A 47 12.99 0.78 5.65
CA ASN A 47 12.44 0.91 6.98
C ASN A 47 11.26 -0.02 7.26
N ILE A 48 11.03 -1.00 6.37
CA ILE A 48 10.01 -2.03 6.52
C ILE A 48 10.68 -3.40 6.58
N ALA A 49 10.32 -4.20 7.58
CA ALA A 49 10.87 -5.53 7.79
C ALA A 49 9.78 -6.56 8.10
N ILE A 50 10.04 -7.82 7.77
CA ILE A 50 9.26 -8.97 8.23
C ILE A 50 9.78 -9.36 9.61
N GLU A 51 8.89 -9.54 10.58
CA GLU A 51 9.21 -9.93 11.96
C GLU A 51 8.22 -10.95 12.52
N ASP A 52 8.57 -11.47 13.71
CA ASP A 52 7.82 -12.50 14.45
C ASP A 52 7.37 -13.64 13.52
N ASP A 53 8.32 -14.13 12.73
CA ASP A 53 8.09 -15.11 11.69
C ASP A 53 7.91 -16.52 12.28
N GLN A 54 6.67 -17.00 12.26
CA GLN A 54 6.25 -18.32 12.76
C GLN A 54 5.87 -19.25 11.59
N GLY A 55 6.45 -19.03 10.40
CA GLY A 55 6.17 -19.81 9.19
C GLY A 55 5.01 -19.22 8.39
N THR A 56 3.77 -19.61 8.70
CA THR A 56 2.57 -19.10 8.01
C THR A 56 2.06 -17.79 8.58
N HIS A 57 2.40 -17.47 9.83
CA HIS A 57 2.07 -16.22 10.49
C HIS A 57 3.32 -15.39 10.67
N PHE A 58 3.28 -14.15 10.21
CA PHE A 58 4.36 -13.18 10.34
C PHE A 58 3.76 -11.78 10.26
N ARG A 59 4.53 -10.77 10.66
CA ARG A 59 4.10 -9.37 10.57
C ARG A 59 5.04 -8.54 9.74
N LEU A 60 4.48 -7.53 9.07
CA LEU A 60 5.27 -6.41 8.57
C LEU A 60 5.35 -5.34 9.66
N VAL A 61 6.55 -4.77 9.81
CA VAL A 61 6.84 -3.73 10.79
C VAL A 61 7.47 -2.54 10.09
N LEU A 62 6.89 -1.37 10.29
CA LEU A 62 7.42 -0.09 9.83
C LEU A 62 8.14 0.61 10.99
N ARG A 63 9.38 1.01 10.75
CA ARG A 63 10.19 1.79 11.70
C ARG A 63 10.50 3.18 11.19
N VAL A 64 10.49 4.15 12.10
CA VAL A 64 10.98 5.50 11.84
C VAL A 64 11.88 5.88 13.02
N PHE A 65 13.11 6.34 12.71
CA PHE A 65 14.16 6.58 13.71
C PHE A 65 14.38 5.41 14.69
N GLY A 66 14.33 4.17 14.18
CA GLY A 66 14.51 2.95 14.98
C GLY A 66 13.30 2.52 15.83
N GLN A 67 12.28 3.37 15.95
CA GLN A 67 11.06 3.03 16.69
C GLN A 67 10.02 2.37 15.77
N MET A 68 9.40 1.29 16.24
CA MET A 68 8.25 0.69 15.58
C MET A 68 7.05 1.63 15.71
N ILE A 69 6.61 2.20 14.58
CA ILE A 69 5.44 3.09 14.56
C ILE A 69 4.17 2.37 14.10
N TRP A 70 4.31 1.27 13.35
CA TRP A 70 3.17 0.49 12.90
C TRP A 70 3.54 -0.96 12.60
N ARG A 71 2.56 -1.87 12.73
CA ARG A 71 2.69 -3.29 12.40
C ARG A 71 1.35 -3.89 12.00
N VAL A 72 1.36 -4.88 11.10
CA VAL A 72 0.19 -5.70 10.76
C VAL A 72 0.59 -7.16 10.61
N TRP A 73 -0.28 -8.07 11.04
CA TRP A 73 -0.14 -9.50 10.78
C TRP A 73 -0.65 -9.85 9.39
N ASN A 74 -0.01 -10.80 8.72
CA ASN A 74 -0.34 -11.17 7.34
C ASN A 74 -1.77 -11.68 7.13
N PHE A 75 -2.40 -12.25 8.17
CA PHE A 75 -3.76 -12.79 8.15
C PHE A 75 -4.85 -11.80 8.62
N GLN A 76 -4.50 -10.53 8.90
CA GLN A 76 -5.52 -9.56 9.27
C GLN A 76 -6.37 -9.17 8.03
N PRO A 77 -7.71 -9.09 8.14
CA PRO A 77 -8.60 -8.90 6.99
C PRO A 77 -8.42 -7.57 6.27
N ASP A 78 -7.89 -6.55 6.96
CA ASP A 78 -7.62 -5.20 6.42
C ASP A 78 -6.12 -4.84 6.48
N ALA A 79 -5.25 -5.85 6.63
CA ALA A 79 -3.83 -5.65 6.94
C ALA A 79 -3.14 -4.71 5.94
N GLY A 80 -3.30 -4.98 4.65
CA GLY A 80 -2.64 -4.17 3.64
C GLY A 80 -3.29 -2.80 3.44
N ALA A 81 -4.62 -2.66 3.56
CA ALA A 81 -5.29 -1.36 3.49
C ALA A 81 -4.79 -0.41 4.59
N ASP A 82 -4.63 -0.92 5.81
CA ASP A 82 -4.11 -0.12 6.92
C ASP A 82 -2.61 0.16 6.77
N PHE A 83 -1.81 -0.86 6.45
CA PHE A 83 -0.37 -0.70 6.34
C PHE A 83 0.03 0.20 5.16
N ASN A 84 -0.70 0.14 4.02
CA ASN A 84 -0.45 0.97 2.85
C ASN A 84 -0.55 2.48 3.15
N LYS A 85 -1.43 2.91 4.07
CA LYS A 85 -1.52 4.32 4.51
C LYS A 85 -0.20 4.80 5.12
N PHE A 86 0.46 3.91 5.86
CA PHE A 86 1.76 4.18 6.48
C PHE A 86 2.92 4.04 5.49
N ILE A 87 2.85 3.12 4.52
CA ILE A 87 3.83 3.06 3.43
C ILE A 87 3.86 4.37 2.63
N VAL A 88 2.69 4.89 2.26
CA VAL A 88 2.58 6.12 1.46
C VAL A 88 3.12 7.34 2.23
N SER A 89 2.87 7.41 3.53
CA SER A 89 3.26 8.57 4.36
C SER A 89 4.68 8.51 4.91
N ASN A 90 5.22 7.31 5.18
CA ASN A 90 6.45 7.12 5.95
C ASN A 90 7.43 6.11 5.32
N GLY A 91 7.08 5.48 4.19
CA GLY A 91 7.95 4.51 3.53
C GLY A 91 9.20 5.16 2.95
N VAL A 92 10.38 4.67 3.33
CA VAL A 92 11.66 5.15 2.80
C VAL A 92 12.15 4.13 1.79
N ARG A 93 12.15 4.49 0.49
CA ARG A 93 12.61 3.59 -0.57
C ARG A 93 14.09 3.27 -0.42
N LYS A 94 14.46 2.05 -0.77
CA LYS A 94 15.84 1.73 -1.11
C LYS A 94 16.15 2.34 -2.48
N GLN A 95 17.33 2.96 -2.59
CA GLN A 95 17.88 3.46 -3.86
C GLN A 95 18.44 2.30 -4.69
#